data_AF-A0A1Q9VT11-F1
#
_entry.id   AF-A0A1Q9VT11-F1
#
_cell.length_a   1.000
_cell.length_b   1.000
_cell.length_c   1.000
_cell.angle_alpha   90.00
_cell.angle_beta   90.00
_cell.angle_gamma   90.00
#
_symmetry.space_group_name_H-M   'P 1'
#
loop_
_entity.id
_entity.type
_entity.pdbx_description
1 polymer ?
#
loop_
_entity_poly.entity_id
_entity_poly.type
_entity_poly.pdbx_seq_one_letter_code
_entity_poly.pdbx_strand_id
1 'polypeptide(L)'
;MSALDTTTVLVLSSVLVVVVAALFVLGVWRRGRTDRVDRCWSLTFLAAVLTTFAYLAAESPRLWWATALGNGAFVLSLGAIWSGARAREGRRPLVVVVAASAVLVAVLALARGPAGGPWAGGLPYLLAVATWSVLAAAELLGRARPGAVHASVLASCAPSRARTTPDARSRSPPGAPGPRRSNASSRRRRRPSSTSCSSWSARSP
;
A
#
# COMPACT_ATOMS: atom_id res chain seq x y z
N MET A 1 42.52 3.19 1.84
CA MET A 1 41.05 2.99 1.79
C MET A 1 40.43 4.14 2.56
N SER A 2 39.84 5.11 1.88
CA SER A 2 39.19 6.26 2.54
C SER A 2 37.92 5.74 3.21
N ALA A 3 37.94 5.57 4.53
CA ALA A 3 36.77 5.12 5.27
C ALA A 3 35.66 6.16 5.13
N LEU A 4 34.46 5.72 4.77
CA LEU A 4 33.26 6.55 4.84
C LEU A 4 33.02 6.92 6.31
N ASP A 5 32.97 8.22 6.59
CA ASP A 5 32.68 8.71 7.92
C ASP A 5 31.24 8.34 8.34
N THR A 6 31.09 7.90 9.60
CA THR A 6 29.83 7.37 10.14
C THR A 6 28.74 8.44 10.17
N THR A 7 29.12 9.68 10.49
CA THR A 7 28.20 10.82 10.51
C THR A 7 27.63 11.05 9.11
N THR A 8 28.50 11.02 8.10
CA THR A 8 28.08 11.18 6.70
C THR A 8 27.07 10.11 6.28
N VAL A 9 27.30 8.84 6.64
CA VAL A 9 26.38 7.73 6.33
C VAL A 9 25.03 7.91 7.04
N LEU A 10 25.01 8.32 8.30
CA LEU A 10 23.78 8.56 9.08
C LEU A 10 22.97 9.72 8.50
N VAL A 11 23.62 10.84 8.16
CA VAL A 11 22.96 12.00 7.56
C VAL A 11 22.36 11.65 6.20
N LEU A 12 23.13 11.00 5.32
CA LEU A 12 22.65 10.60 4.00
C LEU A 12 21.48 9.60 4.10
N SER A 13 21.57 8.62 5.00
CA SER A 13 20.49 7.65 5.23
C SER A 13 19.22 8.33 5.74
N SER A 14 19.37 9.29 6.65
CA SER A 14 18.26 10.08 7.20
C SER A 14 17.56 10.90 6.12
N VAL A 15 18.34 11.60 5.28
CA VAL A 15 17.82 12.37 4.15
C VAL A 15 17.10 11.46 3.17
N LEU A 16 17.68 10.31 2.82
CA LEU A 16 17.07 9.35 1.91
C LEU A 16 15.72 8.84 2.44
N VAL A 17 15.64 8.48 3.73
CA VAL A 17 14.39 8.02 4.36
C VAL A 17 13.31 9.10 4.26
N VAL A 18 13.64 10.36 4.58
CA VAL A 18 12.69 11.48 4.52
C VAL A 18 12.23 11.74 3.08
N VAL A 19 13.15 11.73 2.11
CA VAL A 19 12.83 11.95 0.69
C VAL A 19 11.92 10.83 0.17
N VAL A 20 12.26 9.56 0.42
CA VAL A 20 11.45 8.42 -0.04
C VAL A 20 10.07 8.44 0.61
N ALA A 21 9.99 8.74 1.91
CA ALA A 21 8.72 8.91 2.62
C ALA A 21 7.86 10.02 2.01
N ALA A 22 8.45 11.20 1.76
CA ALA A 22 7.75 12.33 1.16
C ALA A 22 7.23 12.01 -0.24
N LEU A 23 8.06 11.38 -1.10
CA LEU A 23 7.67 10.97 -2.44
C LEU A 23 6.50 9.98 -2.41
N PHE A 24 6.54 9.01 -1.49
CA PHE A 24 5.46 8.04 -1.34
C PHE A 24 4.15 8.71 -0.89
N VAL A 25 4.21 9.49 0.19
CA VAL A 25 3.02 10.16 0.77
C VAL A 25 2.41 11.15 -0.22
N LEU A 26 3.24 11.91 -0.94
CA LEU A 26 2.78 12.82 -1.98
C LEU A 26 2.14 12.06 -3.15
N GLY A 27 2.70 10.90 -3.52
CA GLY A 27 2.12 10.00 -4.51
C GLY A 27 0.74 9.49 -4.10
N VAL A 28 0.56 9.06 -2.84
CA VAL A 28 -0.75 8.66 -2.29
C VAL A 28 -1.72 9.83 -2.29
N TRP A 29 -1.29 11.01 -1.83
CA TRP A 29 -2.12 12.20 -1.77
C TRP A 29 -2.63 12.61 -3.15
N ARG A 30 -1.76 12.60 -4.17
CA ARG A 30 -2.13 12.90 -5.57
C ARG A 30 -3.13 11.90 -6.15
N ARG A 31 -3.15 10.65 -5.70
CA ARG A 31 -4.14 9.64 -6.14
C ARG A 31 -5.54 9.88 -5.55
N GLY A 32 -5.67 10.62 -4.46
CA GLY A 32 -6.95 11.03 -3.85
C GLY A 32 -7.81 9.90 -3.24
N ARG A 33 -7.52 8.63 -3.52
CA ARG A 33 -8.14 7.46 -2.90
C ARG A 33 -7.07 6.64 -2.21
N THR A 34 -7.27 6.37 -0.92
CA THR A 34 -6.30 5.64 -0.10
C THR A 34 -6.85 4.26 0.27
N ASP A 35 -6.33 3.24 -0.39
CA ASP A 35 -6.67 1.84 -0.10
C ASP A 35 -5.95 1.34 1.16
N ARG A 36 -6.37 0.17 1.66
CA ARG A 36 -5.77 -0.43 2.86
C ARG A 36 -4.26 -0.65 2.73
N VAL A 37 -3.80 -0.96 1.53
CA VAL A 37 -2.39 -1.12 1.19
C VAL A 37 -1.65 0.20 1.35
N ASP A 38 -2.14 1.27 0.72
CA ASP A 38 -1.54 2.61 0.83
C ASP A 38 -1.43 3.07 2.28
N ARG A 39 -2.45 2.82 3.12
CA ARG A 39 -2.40 3.19 4.55
C ARG A 39 -1.29 2.48 5.32
N CYS A 40 -1.08 1.18 5.05
CA CYS A 40 -0.03 0.41 5.72
C CYS A 40 1.36 0.91 5.30
N TRP A 41 1.55 1.19 4.01
CA TRP A 41 2.83 1.73 3.52
C TRP A 41 3.08 3.17 4.00
N SER A 42 2.06 4.02 4.05
CA SER A 42 2.19 5.35 4.65
C SER A 42 2.60 5.25 6.12
N LEU A 43 2.06 4.28 6.86
CA LEU A 43 2.46 4.02 8.25
C LEU A 43 3.92 3.58 8.35
N THR A 44 4.40 2.71 7.46
CA THR A 44 5.84 2.34 7.37
C THR A 44 6.71 3.57 7.24
N PHE A 45 6.41 4.44 6.27
CA PHE A 45 7.23 5.62 6.01
C PHE A 45 7.17 6.64 7.15
N LEU A 46 5.99 6.88 7.72
CA LEU A 46 5.84 7.77 8.86
C LEU A 46 6.61 7.26 10.08
N ALA A 47 6.55 5.95 10.35
CA ALA A 47 7.29 5.31 11.44
C ALA A 47 8.80 5.33 11.20
N ALA A 48 9.25 5.13 9.95
CA ALA A 48 10.67 5.27 9.59
C ALA A 48 11.19 6.70 9.82
N VAL A 49 10.43 7.71 9.40
CA VAL A 49 10.77 9.12 9.64
C VAL A 49 10.81 9.44 11.14
N LEU A 50 9.82 8.96 11.90
CA LEU A 50 9.81 9.11 13.36
C LEU A 50 11.04 8.46 14.01
N THR A 51 11.45 7.28 13.52
CA THR A 51 12.66 6.59 14.00
C THR A 51 13.89 7.46 13.80
N THR A 52 14.06 8.02 12.60
CA THR A 52 15.19 8.89 12.27
C THR A 52 15.29 10.07 13.23
N PHE A 53 14.18 10.80 13.44
CA PHE A 53 14.17 11.93 14.37
C PHE A 53 14.38 11.51 15.82
N ALA A 54 13.83 10.38 16.23
CA ALA A 54 14.01 9.87 17.59
C ALA A 54 15.48 9.49 17.86
N TYR A 55 16.18 8.86 16.92
CA TYR A 55 17.60 8.57 17.11
C TYR A 55 18.49 9.81 17.02
N LEU A 56 18.17 10.80 16.18
CA LEU A 56 18.86 12.10 16.23
C LEU A 56 18.66 12.79 17.58
N ALA A 57 17.45 12.71 18.16
CA ALA A 57 17.17 13.27 19.48
C ALA A 57 17.91 12.51 20.61
N ALA A 58 18.17 11.21 20.44
CA ALA A 58 18.86 10.38 21.41
C ALA A 58 20.34 10.77 21.61
N GLU A 59 20.93 11.56 20.71
CA GLU A 59 22.26 12.16 20.89
C GLU A 59 22.29 13.15 22.07
N SER A 60 21.12 13.68 22.48
CA SER A 60 21.01 14.50 23.67
C SER A 60 20.81 13.64 24.92
N PRO A 61 21.70 13.72 25.93
CA PRO A 61 21.51 13.01 27.20
C PRO A 61 20.22 13.37 27.94
N ARG A 62 19.64 14.55 27.65
CA ARG A 62 18.38 15.02 28.23
C ARG A 62 17.17 14.25 27.70
N LEU A 63 17.29 13.65 26.51
CA LEU A 63 16.22 12.95 25.80
C LEU A 63 16.43 11.43 25.88
N TRP A 64 16.72 10.91 27.08
CA TRP A 64 16.98 9.49 27.32
C TRP A 64 15.85 8.55 26.85
N TRP A 65 14.62 9.05 26.77
CA TRP A 65 13.45 8.32 26.26
C TRP A 65 13.44 8.18 24.72
N ALA A 66 14.24 8.97 24.00
CA ALA A 66 14.22 9.02 22.54
C ALA A 66 14.69 7.71 21.90
N THR A 67 15.64 7.00 22.51
CA THR A 67 16.02 5.65 22.08
C THR A 67 14.85 4.68 22.13
N ALA A 68 14.02 4.74 23.18
CA ALA A 68 12.85 3.87 23.31
C ALA A 68 11.78 4.19 22.25
N LEU A 69 11.56 5.48 21.97
CA LEU A 69 10.68 5.92 20.90
C LEU A 69 11.20 5.44 19.53
N GLY A 70 12.50 5.57 19.27
CA GLY A 70 13.14 5.10 18.05
C GLY A 70 12.99 3.59 17.86
N ASN A 71 13.25 2.80 18.91
CA ASN A 71 13.10 1.34 18.88
C ASN A 71 11.66 0.93 18.56
N GLY A 72 10.67 1.55 19.22
CA GLY A 72 9.26 1.29 18.95
C GLY A 72 8.84 1.69 17.53
N ALA A 73 9.25 2.88 17.08
CA ALA A 73 8.94 3.39 15.75
C ALA A 73 9.56 2.51 14.64
N PHE A 74 10.77 1.99 14.85
CA PHE A 74 11.42 1.13 13.87
C PHE A 74 10.73 -0.24 13.76
N VAL A 75 10.34 -0.82 14.90
CA VAL A 75 9.54 -2.06 14.93
C VAL A 75 8.17 -1.86 14.26
N LEU A 76 7.52 -0.72 14.51
CA LEU A 76 6.28 -0.34 13.85
C LEU A 76 6.46 -0.26 12.32
N SER A 77 7.57 0.33 11.86
CA SER A 77 7.90 0.45 10.45
C SER A 77 7.99 -0.93 9.76
N LEU A 78 8.77 -1.85 10.33
CA LEU A 78 8.93 -3.20 9.78
C LEU A 78 7.64 -4.03 9.82
N GLY A 79 6.90 -3.99 10.93
CA GLY A 79 5.63 -4.69 11.01
C GLY A 79 4.57 -4.09 10.08
N ALA A 80 4.61 -2.79 9.80
CA ALA A 80 3.73 -2.15 8.82
C ALA A 80 4.05 -2.61 7.39
N ILE A 81 5.31 -2.93 7.06
CA ILE A 81 5.68 -3.55 5.77
C ILE A 81 4.97 -4.91 5.63
N TRP A 82 5.06 -5.75 6.66
CA TRP A 82 4.34 -7.05 6.70
C TRP A 82 2.82 -6.86 6.57
N SER A 83 2.25 -5.89 7.29
CA SER A 83 0.82 -5.55 7.22
C SER A 83 0.40 -5.13 5.81
N GLY A 84 1.23 -4.33 5.14
CA GLY A 84 1.04 -3.90 3.76
C GLY A 84 1.13 -5.06 2.77
N ALA A 85 2.09 -5.97 2.96
CA ALA A 85 2.22 -7.19 2.17
C ALA A 85 0.97 -8.09 2.31
N ARG A 86 0.40 -8.22 3.51
CA ARG A 86 -0.86 -8.94 3.74
C ARG A 86 -2.06 -8.25 3.10
N ALA A 87 -2.15 -6.93 3.22
CA ALA A 87 -3.23 -6.15 2.61
C ALA A 87 -3.22 -6.28 1.09
N ARG A 88 -2.03 -6.33 0.47
CA ARG A 88 -1.86 -6.55 -0.97
C ARG A 88 -2.43 -7.89 -1.43
N GLU A 89 -2.33 -8.91 -0.58
CA GLU A 89 -2.90 -10.24 -0.81
C GLU A 89 -4.40 -10.33 -0.41
N GLY A 90 -5.07 -9.20 -0.17
CA GLY A 90 -6.49 -9.16 0.23
C GLY A 90 -6.77 -9.65 1.65
N ARG A 91 -5.73 -9.94 2.46
CA ARG A 91 -5.88 -10.41 3.84
C ARG A 91 -5.98 -9.24 4.81
N ARG A 92 -6.45 -9.54 6.03
CA ARG A 92 -6.47 -8.56 7.13
C ARG A 92 -5.02 -8.13 7.44
N PRO A 93 -4.74 -6.81 7.50
CA PRO A 93 -3.38 -6.29 7.69
C PRO A 93 -2.84 -6.47 9.12
N LEU A 94 -3.72 -6.68 10.11
CA LEU A 94 -3.33 -6.91 11.52
C LEU A 94 -2.45 -5.79 12.12
N VAL A 95 -2.67 -4.53 11.71
CA VAL A 95 -1.92 -3.34 12.18
C VAL A 95 -1.93 -3.20 13.71
N VAL A 96 -3.01 -3.62 14.37
CA VAL A 96 -3.12 -3.59 15.84
C VAL A 96 -2.06 -4.48 16.51
N VAL A 97 -1.78 -5.66 15.94
CA VAL A 97 -0.75 -6.58 16.46
C VAL A 97 0.64 -5.95 16.32
N VAL A 98 0.89 -5.31 15.18
CA VAL A 98 2.14 -4.59 14.95
C VAL A 98 2.29 -3.43 15.94
N ALA A 99 1.26 -2.60 16.08
CA ALA A 99 1.27 -1.47 17.01
C ALA A 99 1.48 -1.93 18.46
N ALA A 100 0.83 -3.02 18.88
CA ALA A 100 1.03 -3.62 20.21
C ALA A 100 2.48 -4.08 20.41
N SER A 101 3.09 -4.73 19.42
CA SER A 101 4.51 -5.14 19.50
C SER A 101 5.47 -3.95 19.58
N ALA A 102 5.19 -2.87 18.84
CA ALA A 102 5.98 -1.65 18.86
C ALA A 102 5.90 -0.94 20.22
N VAL A 103 4.69 -0.83 20.78
CA VAL A 103 4.47 -0.27 22.12
C VAL A 103 5.16 -1.12 23.17
N LEU A 104 5.08 -2.45 23.08
CA LEU A 104 5.76 -3.35 24.01
C LEU A 104 7.27 -3.13 24.00
N VAL A 105 7.91 -3.06 22.83
CA VAL A 105 9.35 -2.79 22.71
C VAL A 105 9.71 -1.42 23.29
N ALA A 106 8.93 -0.38 23.01
CA ALA A 106 9.16 0.95 23.56
C ALA A 106 9.05 0.95 25.11
N VAL A 107 8.04 0.30 25.67
CA VAL A 107 7.85 0.20 27.13
C VAL A 107 8.99 -0.58 27.78
N LEU A 108 9.43 -1.69 27.19
CA LEU A 108 10.57 -2.46 27.71
C LEU A 108 11.88 -1.65 27.67
N ALA A 109 12.05 -0.80 26.67
CA ALA A 109 13.18 0.12 26.61
C ALA A 109 13.05 1.23 27.68
N LEU A 110 11.87 1.85 27.84
CA LEU A 110 11.61 2.86 28.86
C LEU A 110 11.79 2.31 30.29
N ALA A 111 11.45 1.03 30.52
CA ALA A 111 11.59 0.38 31.81
C ALA A 111 13.05 0.27 32.30
N ARG A 112 14.03 0.41 31.39
CA ARG A 112 15.46 0.50 31.77
C ARG A 112 15.82 1.86 32.40
N GLY A 113 14.99 2.88 32.19
CA GLY A 113 15.20 4.23 32.69
C GLY A 113 16.43 4.94 32.10
N PRO A 114 16.83 6.09 32.68
CA PRO A 114 17.96 6.90 32.20
C PRO A 114 19.31 6.18 32.22
N ALA A 115 19.47 5.19 33.10
CA ALA A 115 20.68 4.37 33.21
C ALA A 115 20.75 3.24 32.14
N GLY A 116 19.70 3.06 31.32
CA GLY A 116 19.64 2.02 30.31
C GLY A 116 20.66 2.15 29.17
N GLY A 117 21.25 3.33 29.03
CA GLY A 117 22.26 3.65 28.01
C GLY A 117 21.71 3.59 26.57
N PRO A 118 22.61 3.69 25.57
CA PRO A 118 22.23 3.72 24.15
C PRO A 118 21.49 2.47 23.65
N TRP A 119 21.62 1.35 24.36
CA TRP A 119 21.03 0.05 24.00
C TRP A 119 19.86 -0.35 24.91
N ALA A 120 19.17 0.62 25.51
CA ALA A 120 17.97 0.36 26.32
C ALA A 120 16.94 -0.45 25.52
N GLY A 121 16.64 -1.67 25.99
CA GLY A 121 15.73 -2.59 25.29
C GLY A 121 16.31 -3.26 24.03
N GLY A 122 17.64 -3.33 23.88
CA GLY A 122 18.28 -3.88 22.68
C GLY A 122 17.86 -5.31 22.32
N LEU A 123 17.81 -6.24 23.27
CA LEU A 123 17.39 -7.63 23.01
C LEU A 123 15.94 -7.74 22.49
N PRO A 124 14.91 -7.21 23.18
CA PRO A 124 13.54 -7.28 22.67
C PRO A 124 13.37 -6.52 21.34
N TYR A 125 14.09 -5.43 21.14
CA TYR A 125 14.15 -4.71 19.87
C TYR A 125 14.67 -5.60 18.73
N LEU A 126 15.84 -6.23 18.90
CA LEU A 126 16.45 -7.09 17.88
C LEU A 126 15.58 -8.30 17.55
N LEU A 127 14.95 -8.93 18.55
CA LEU A 127 14.03 -10.04 18.35
C LEU A 127 12.80 -9.61 17.54
N ALA A 128 12.23 -8.44 17.84
CA ALA A 128 11.10 -7.90 17.10
C ALA A 128 11.49 -7.56 15.65
N VAL A 129 12.65 -6.93 15.44
CA VAL A 129 13.19 -6.63 14.10
C VAL A 129 13.38 -7.91 13.29
N ALA A 130 14.02 -8.93 13.86
CA ALA A 130 14.22 -10.21 13.19
C ALA A 130 12.88 -10.87 12.83
N THR A 131 11.94 -10.90 13.78
CA THR A 131 10.61 -11.51 13.58
C THR A 131 9.85 -10.83 12.46
N TRP A 132 9.73 -9.50 12.49
CA TRP A 132 8.99 -8.76 11.46
C TRP A 132 9.67 -8.80 10.11
N SER A 133 11.01 -8.80 10.06
CA SER A 133 11.75 -8.94 8.80
C SER A 133 11.52 -10.30 8.16
N VAL A 134 11.59 -11.39 8.93
CA VAL A 134 11.32 -12.75 8.44
C VAL A 134 9.88 -12.87 7.97
N LEU A 135 8.92 -12.36 8.75
CA LEU A 135 7.51 -12.41 8.37
C LEU A 135 7.24 -11.59 7.10
N ALA A 136 7.80 -10.38 6.97
CA ALA A 136 7.68 -9.56 5.78
C ALA A 136 8.28 -10.27 4.56
N ALA A 137 9.49 -10.82 4.70
CA ALA A 137 10.15 -11.58 3.64
C ALA A 137 9.32 -12.82 3.23
N ALA A 138 8.80 -13.58 4.20
CA ALA A 138 7.96 -14.75 3.94
C ALA A 138 6.67 -14.38 3.19
N GLU A 139 6.02 -13.27 3.52
CA GLU A 139 4.83 -12.81 2.81
C GLU A 139 5.14 -12.28 1.41
N LEU A 140 6.30 -11.67 1.20
CA LEU A 140 6.73 -11.17 -0.11
C LEU A 140 7.20 -12.30 -1.04
N LEU A 141 7.93 -13.28 -0.52
CA LEU A 141 8.50 -14.40 -1.28
C LEU A 141 7.51 -15.56 -1.45
N GLY A 142 6.85 -15.96 -0.36
CA GLY A 142 6.01 -17.17 -0.32
C GLY A 142 4.79 -17.11 -1.23
N ARG A 143 4.44 -15.93 -1.77
CA ARG A 143 3.29 -15.76 -2.69
C ARG A 143 3.61 -14.98 -3.96
N ALA A 144 4.89 -14.81 -4.30
CA ALA A 144 5.28 -14.47 -5.67
C ALA A 144 4.93 -15.65 -6.58
N ARG A 145 3.67 -15.76 -7.02
CA ARG A 145 3.25 -16.77 -8.02
C ARG A 145 4.07 -16.51 -9.30
N PRO A 146 4.92 -17.47 -9.75
CA PRO A 146 5.82 -17.26 -10.88
C PRO A 146 5.14 -16.94 -12.24
N GLY A 147 3.81 -16.99 -12.33
CA GLY A 147 3.07 -16.74 -13.57
C GLY A 147 2.23 -15.45 -13.62
N ALA A 148 2.03 -14.74 -12.50
CA ALA A 148 1.07 -13.63 -12.45
C ALA A 148 1.65 -12.30 -12.96
N VAL A 149 2.96 -12.11 -12.89
CA VAL A 149 3.63 -10.86 -13.30
C VAL A 149 3.80 -10.79 -14.82
N HIS A 150 4.04 -11.93 -15.47
CA HIS A 150 4.12 -11.98 -16.94
C HIS A 150 2.75 -11.87 -17.61
N ALA A 151 1.70 -12.40 -16.99
CA ALA A 151 0.35 -12.37 -17.56
C ALA A 151 -0.23 -10.95 -17.65
N SER A 152 0.04 -10.07 -16.68
CA SER A 152 -0.42 -8.67 -16.70
C SER A 152 0.36 -7.80 -17.68
N VAL A 153 1.68 -8.02 -17.82
CA VAL A 153 2.49 -7.33 -18.85
C VAL A 153 2.11 -7.80 -20.26
N LEU A 154 1.88 -9.11 -20.45
CA LEU A 154 1.42 -9.65 -21.74
C LEU A 154 -0.02 -9.25 -22.07
N ALA A 155 -0.90 -9.11 -21.06
CA ALA A 155 -2.28 -8.63 -21.27
C ALA A 155 -2.33 -7.15 -21.66
N SER A 156 -1.42 -6.30 -21.15
CA SER A 156 -1.32 -4.90 -21.58
C SER A 156 -0.67 -4.74 -22.96
N CYS A 157 0.16 -5.70 -23.39
CA CYS A 157 0.78 -5.69 -24.72
C CYS A 157 -0.03 -6.45 -25.78
N ALA A 158 -1.14 -7.11 -25.44
CA ALA A 158 -1.97 -7.80 -26.42
C ALA A 158 -2.69 -6.76 -27.31
N PRO A 159 -2.31 -6.61 -28.60
CA PRO A 159 -3.00 -5.68 -29.49
C PRO A 159 -4.45 -6.12 -29.61
N SER A 160 -5.37 -5.20 -29.34
CA SER A 160 -6.80 -5.41 -29.57
C SER A 160 -6.99 -5.80 -31.03
N ARG A 161 -7.18 -7.08 -31.33
CA ARG A 161 -7.56 -7.52 -32.68
C ARG A 161 -8.89 -6.88 -33.00
N ALA A 162 -8.82 -5.82 -33.79
CA ALA A 162 -9.97 -5.18 -34.41
C ALA A 162 -10.79 -6.28 -35.08
N ARG A 163 -12.05 -6.40 -34.67
CA ARG A 163 -13.05 -7.21 -35.37
C ARG A 163 -13.18 -6.64 -36.77
N THR A 164 -12.53 -7.27 -37.74
CA THR A 164 -12.86 -7.13 -39.15
C THR A 164 -14.23 -7.77 -39.36
N THR A 165 -15.25 -6.93 -39.41
CA THR A 165 -16.57 -7.29 -39.96
C THR A 165 -16.42 -7.53 -41.46
N PRO A 166 -16.71 -8.72 -42.00
CA PRO A 166 -16.80 -8.92 -43.44
C PRO A 166 -18.17 -8.46 -43.91
N ASP A 167 -18.25 -7.27 -44.51
CA ASP A 167 -19.48 -6.81 -45.14
C ASP A 167 -19.50 -7.29 -46.59
N ALA A 168 -20.06 -8.48 -46.77
CA ALA A 168 -20.38 -9.05 -48.07
C ALA A 168 -21.88 -8.85 -48.33
N ARG A 169 -22.22 -8.00 -49.32
CA ARG A 169 -23.43 -8.05 -50.17
C ARG A 169 -23.34 -6.90 -51.19
N SER A 170 -22.78 -7.14 -52.38
CA SER A 170 -23.46 -7.66 -53.58
C SER A 170 -24.53 -6.73 -54.16
N ARG A 171 -24.20 -6.18 -55.32
CA ARG A 171 -24.99 -5.35 -56.25
C ARG A 171 -26.29 -6.04 -56.70
N SER A 172 -27.32 -5.26 -57.00
CA SER A 172 -28.37 -5.60 -57.99
C SER A 172 -28.97 -4.31 -58.61
N PRO A 173 -29.39 -4.32 -59.90
CA PRO A 173 -29.73 -3.13 -60.71
C PRO A 173 -31.24 -2.76 -60.68
N PRO A 174 -31.64 -1.60 -61.26
CA PRO A 174 -33.01 -1.08 -61.16
C PRO A 174 -33.93 -1.59 -62.29
N GLY A 175 -35.15 -2.01 -61.94
CA GLY A 175 -36.20 -2.23 -62.94
C GLY A 175 -37.43 -3.01 -62.46
N ALA A 176 -38.59 -2.33 -62.49
CA ALA A 176 -39.99 -2.82 -62.56
C ALA A 176 -40.80 -3.04 -61.25
N PRO A 177 -42.16 -2.86 -61.31
CA PRO A 177 -42.96 -2.37 -60.18
C PRO A 177 -44.04 -3.32 -59.61
N GLY A 178 -44.36 -3.10 -58.32
CA GLY A 178 -45.65 -3.40 -57.64
C GLY A 178 -45.76 -4.74 -56.88
N PRO A 179 -46.79 -4.95 -56.00
CA PRO A 179 -47.69 -4.00 -55.34
C PRO A 179 -47.78 -4.14 -53.79
N ARG A 180 -48.27 -3.06 -53.17
CA ARG A 180 -49.06 -2.93 -51.91
C ARG A 180 -49.06 -4.09 -50.89
N ARG A 181 -48.55 -3.82 -49.68
CA ARG A 181 -49.09 -4.27 -48.37
C ARG A 181 -48.73 -3.21 -47.30
N SER A 182 -49.69 -2.38 -46.91
CA SER A 182 -50.54 -2.52 -45.71
C SER A 182 -49.83 -2.14 -44.40
N ASN A 183 -50.19 -0.94 -43.94
CA ASN A 183 -50.14 -0.37 -42.60
C ASN A 183 -49.92 -1.34 -41.43
N ALA A 184 -48.94 -1.01 -40.59
CA ALA A 184 -49.06 -1.21 -39.15
C ALA A 184 -48.34 -0.07 -38.40
N SER A 185 -49.18 0.81 -37.87
CA SER A 185 -48.99 1.77 -36.78
C SER A 185 -47.96 1.31 -35.74
N SER A 186 -46.89 2.10 -35.53
CA SER A 186 -46.82 3.10 -34.46
C SER A 186 -47.26 2.60 -33.08
N ARG A 187 -46.30 2.13 -32.26
CA ARG A 187 -46.29 2.36 -30.80
C ARG A 187 -44.90 2.00 -30.25
N ARG A 188 -44.04 3.02 -30.12
CA ARG A 188 -43.81 3.81 -28.90
C ARG A 188 -42.89 3.11 -27.90
N ARG A 189 -41.64 3.58 -27.93
CA ARG A 189 -40.64 3.63 -26.86
C ARG A 189 -41.25 3.55 -25.45
N ARG A 190 -40.61 2.76 -24.57
CA ARG A 190 -40.16 3.21 -23.24
C ARG A 190 -39.18 2.20 -22.64
N ARG A 191 -37.90 2.60 -22.57
CA ARG A 191 -36.93 2.10 -21.59
C ARG A 191 -37.30 2.66 -20.22
N PRO A 192 -37.11 1.92 -19.12
CA PRO A 192 -36.86 2.52 -17.82
C PRO A 192 -35.35 2.62 -17.59
N SER A 193 -34.96 3.84 -17.26
CA SER A 193 -33.67 4.24 -16.70
C SER A 193 -33.51 3.75 -15.25
N SER A 194 -32.26 3.46 -14.90
CA SER A 194 -31.67 3.44 -13.56
C SER A 194 -32.26 4.44 -12.56
N THR A 195 -32.50 4.02 -11.32
CA THR A 195 -32.11 4.78 -10.10
C THR A 195 -32.31 3.98 -8.79
N SER A 196 -31.26 3.98 -7.97
CA SER A 196 -31.24 4.19 -6.51
C SER A 196 -31.97 3.22 -5.53
N CYS A 197 -31.18 2.57 -4.67
CA CYS A 197 -31.51 2.26 -3.27
C CYS A 197 -30.22 2.43 -2.45
N SER A 198 -30.06 3.53 -1.69
CA SER A 198 -30.55 3.77 -0.32
C SER A 198 -29.84 2.87 0.71
N SER A 199 -28.80 3.40 1.36
CA SER A 199 -28.83 3.94 2.74
C SER A 199 -29.06 2.88 3.81
N TRP A 200 -27.98 2.45 4.48
CA TRP A 200 -28.03 1.75 5.76
C TRP A 200 -27.39 2.63 6.83
N SER A 201 -28.25 3.26 7.63
CA SER A 201 -27.90 3.98 8.85
C SER A 201 -28.16 3.09 10.07
N ALA A 202 -27.15 3.08 10.93
CA ALA A 202 -27.16 2.99 12.40
C ALA A 202 -28.32 2.29 13.12
N ARG A 203 -27.94 1.35 14.01
CA ARG A 203 -28.56 1.24 15.34
C ARG A 203 -27.60 0.57 16.32
N SER A 204 -27.16 1.35 17.31
CA SER A 204 -26.72 0.89 18.63
C SER A 204 -27.93 0.98 19.58
N PRO A 205 -27.96 0.18 20.65
CA PRO A 205 -28.23 0.65 21.99
C PRO A 205 -26.93 0.98 22.74
#